data_AF-A0A2N1SDZ0-F1
#
_entry.id   AF-A0A2N1SDZ0-F1
#
_cell.length_a   1.000
_cell.length_b   1.000
_cell.length_c   1.000
_cell.angle_alpha   90.00
_cell.angle_beta   90.00
_cell.angle_gamma   90.00
#
_symmetry.space_group_name_H-M   'P 1'
#
loop_
_entity.id
_entity.type
_entity.pdbx_description
1 polymer ?
#
loop_
_entity_poly.entity_id
_entity_poly.type
_entity_poly.pdbx_seq_one_letter_code
_entity_poly.pdbx_strand_id
1 'polypeptide(L)'
;MEFKKIDDQMHMALLELQNLVVADIAFYKQQQWRICNYALLLFAAIIAIPRLAEPKLANWEYVALMLISIFVLVVGMYLICEMSVPLKKGRMRLDELRKHFDRETVMKAYAGGGEVESELKKANEKETLEGMFNSIMILSFFVTIWLLIRSLISNGL
;
A
#
# COMPACT_ATOMS: atom_id res chain seq x y z
N MET A 1 -45.25 1.60 16.00
CA MET A 1 -44.76 0.61 15.02
C MET A 1 -43.82 1.25 13.99
N GLU A 2 -44.10 2.48 13.54
CA GLU A 2 -43.23 3.21 12.60
C GLU A 2 -41.83 3.56 13.13
N PHE A 3 -41.70 3.93 14.41
CA PHE A 3 -40.38 4.22 15.02
C PHE A 3 -39.39 3.05 14.98
N LYS A 4 -39.87 1.81 15.14
CA LYS A 4 -39.02 0.61 15.06
C LYS A 4 -38.52 0.36 13.63
N LYS A 5 -39.37 0.65 12.64
CA LYS A 5 -39.07 0.49 11.21
C LYS A 5 -38.03 1.52 10.73
N ILE A 6 -38.07 2.74 11.28
CA ILE A 6 -37.08 3.79 11.03
C ILE A 6 -35.73 3.42 11.63
N ASP A 7 -35.71 2.87 12.85
CA ASP A 7 -34.49 2.42 13.52
C ASP A 7 -33.83 1.25 12.76
N ASP A 8 -34.60 0.23 12.36
CA ASP A 8 -34.12 -0.90 11.56
C ASP A 8 -33.55 -0.45 10.20
N GLN A 9 -34.18 0.52 9.55
CA GLN A 9 -33.70 1.06 8.27
C GLN A 9 -32.40 1.87 8.43
N MET A 10 -32.25 2.59 9.54
CA MET A 10 -31.04 3.31 9.88
C MET A 10 -29.87 2.36 10.16
N HIS A 11 -30.11 1.25 10.87
CA HIS A 11 -29.09 0.22 11.13
C HIS A 11 -28.58 -0.44 9.84
N MET A 12 -29.47 -0.74 8.90
CA MET A 12 -29.08 -1.35 7.61
C MET A 12 -28.24 -0.40 6.76
N ALA A 13 -28.61 0.88 6.69
CA ALA A 13 -27.85 1.89 5.96
C ALA A 13 -26.44 2.10 6.55
N LEU A 14 -26.30 1.98 7.88
CA LEU A 14 -25.01 2.08 8.56
C LEU A 14 -24.10 0.89 8.26
N LEU A 15 -24.65 -0.33 8.28
CA LEU A 15 -23.91 -1.53 7.93
C LEU A 15 -23.44 -1.49 6.47
N GLU A 16 -24.29 -1.01 5.56
CA GLU A 16 -23.94 -0.85 4.15
C GLU A 16 -22.79 0.16 3.96
N LEU A 17 -22.89 1.34 4.59
CA LEU A 17 -21.87 2.37 4.49
C LEU A 17 -20.55 1.94 5.13
N GLN A 18 -20.61 1.19 6.23
CA GLN A 18 -19.42 0.61 6.85
C GLN A 18 -18.77 -0.45 5.95
N ASN A 19 -19.55 -1.37 5.37
CA ASN A 19 -19.03 -2.39 4.46
C ASN A 19 -18.37 -1.76 3.23
N LEU A 20 -18.95 -0.68 2.70
CA LEU A 20 -18.37 0.08 1.60
C LEU A 20 -16.99 0.65 1.96
N VAL A 21 -16.86 1.31 3.12
CA VAL A 21 -15.57 1.90 3.53
C VAL A 21 -14.52 0.81 3.83
N VAL A 22 -14.92 -0.33 4.39
CA VAL A 22 -14.01 -1.46 4.60
C VAL A 22 -13.51 -2.03 3.26
N ALA A 23 -14.40 -2.16 2.27
CA ALA A 23 -14.05 -2.62 0.92
C ALA A 23 -13.06 -1.65 0.24
N ASP A 24 -13.29 -0.34 0.33
CA ASP A 24 -12.38 0.68 -0.19
C ASP A 24 -10.99 0.56 0.45
N ILE A 25 -10.93 0.42 1.77
CA ILE A 25 -9.66 0.25 2.50
C ILE A 25 -8.92 -1.01 2.06
N ALA A 26 -9.63 -2.12 1.83
CA ALA A 26 -9.03 -3.36 1.34
C ALA A 26 -8.49 -3.20 -0.08
N PHE A 27 -9.26 -2.54 -0.95
CA PHE A 27 -8.88 -2.26 -2.32
C PHE A 27 -7.58 -1.42 -2.41
N TYR A 28 -7.49 -0.30 -1.69
CA TYR A 28 -6.28 0.54 -1.72
C TYR A 28 -5.04 -0.19 -1.18
N LYS A 29 -5.17 -1.03 -0.17
CA LYS A 29 -4.04 -1.87 0.31
C LYS A 29 -3.61 -2.88 -0.74
N GLN A 30 -4.56 -3.50 -1.43
CA GLN A 30 -4.25 -4.43 -2.49
C GLN A 30 -3.52 -3.72 -3.64
N GLN A 31 -3.88 -2.48 -3.94
CA GLN A 31 -3.15 -1.66 -4.91
C GLN A 31 -1.72 -1.33 -4.46
N GLN A 32 -1.53 -0.91 -3.20
CA GLN A 32 -0.18 -0.66 -2.64
C GLN A 32 0.70 -1.92 -2.74
N TRP A 33 0.15 -3.09 -2.42
CA TRP A 33 0.85 -4.37 -2.57
C TRP A 33 1.24 -4.68 -4.02
N ARG A 34 0.31 -4.47 -4.96
CA ARG A 34 0.57 -4.68 -6.39
C ARG A 34 1.66 -3.74 -6.91
N ILE A 35 1.61 -2.46 -6.55
CA ILE A 35 2.62 -1.47 -6.95
C ILE A 35 4.00 -1.87 -6.45
N CYS A 36 4.10 -2.25 -5.16
CA CYS A 36 5.37 -2.71 -4.60
C CYS A 36 5.92 -3.91 -5.38
N ASN A 37 5.09 -4.91 -5.69
CA ASN A 37 5.55 -6.08 -6.45
C ASN A 37 5.97 -5.74 -7.88
N TYR A 38 5.24 -4.86 -8.57
CA TYR A 38 5.65 -4.42 -9.91
C TYR A 38 6.95 -3.63 -9.88
N ALA A 39 7.15 -2.77 -8.89
CA ALA A 39 8.41 -2.06 -8.73
C ALA A 39 9.58 -3.03 -8.45
N LEU A 40 9.38 -4.05 -7.61
CA LEU A 40 10.39 -5.10 -7.39
C LEU A 40 10.74 -5.85 -8.68
N LEU A 41 9.75 -6.19 -9.51
CA LEU A 41 9.98 -6.81 -10.81
C LEU A 41 10.74 -5.90 -11.76
N LEU A 42 10.45 -4.59 -11.76
CA LEU A 42 11.20 -3.61 -12.55
C LEU A 42 12.65 -3.51 -12.08
N PHE A 43 12.91 -3.44 -10.77
CA PHE A 43 14.28 -3.47 -10.24
C PHE A 43 15.01 -4.77 -10.63
N ALA A 44 14.34 -5.93 -10.53
CA ALA A 44 14.92 -7.19 -10.96
C ALA A 44 15.24 -7.22 -12.47
N ALA A 45 14.36 -6.67 -13.30
CA ALA A 45 14.57 -6.56 -14.74
C ALA A 45 15.78 -5.65 -15.05
N ILE A 46 15.89 -4.50 -14.39
CA ILE A 46 17.03 -3.58 -14.54
C ILE A 46 18.35 -4.27 -14.19
N ILE A 47 18.39 -5.06 -13.11
CA ILE A 47 19.57 -5.84 -12.72
C ILE A 47 19.90 -6.94 -13.73
N ALA A 48 18.89 -7.53 -14.37
CA ALA A 48 19.06 -8.61 -15.33
C ALA A 48 19.61 -8.13 -16.68
N ILE A 49 19.27 -6.91 -17.12
CA ILE A 49 19.66 -6.37 -18.43
C ILE A 49 21.19 -6.44 -18.66
N PRO A 50 22.07 -5.94 -17.76
CA PRO A 50 23.52 -6.03 -17.94
C PRO A 50 24.08 -7.45 -18.00
N ARG A 51 23.36 -8.44 -17.46
CA ARG A 51 23.78 -9.85 -17.45
C ARG A 51 23.34 -10.61 -18.70
N LEU A 52 22.27 -10.15 -19.34
CA LEU A 52 21.66 -10.78 -20.51
C LEU A 52 22.07 -10.09 -21.82
N ALA A 53 22.59 -8.86 -21.75
CA ALA A 53 23.00 -8.10 -22.92
C ALA A 53 24.32 -8.64 -23.51
N GLU A 54 24.25 -9.06 -24.77
CA GLU A 54 25.41 -9.35 -25.62
C GLU A 54 25.27 -8.54 -26.93
N PRO A 55 26.27 -7.70 -27.32
CA PRO A 55 27.53 -7.41 -26.62
C PRO A 55 27.32 -6.62 -25.31
N LYS A 56 28.40 -6.51 -24.52
CA LYS A 56 28.38 -5.78 -23.23
C LYS A 56 27.88 -4.35 -23.42
N LEU A 57 27.10 -3.88 -22.45
CA LEU A 57 26.55 -2.53 -22.42
C LEU A 57 27.65 -1.46 -22.43
N ALA A 58 27.38 -0.36 -23.13
CA ALA A 58 28.18 0.86 -23.07
C ALA A 58 27.95 1.63 -21.76
N ASN A 59 28.93 2.45 -21.36
CA ASN A 59 28.87 3.22 -20.11
C ASN A 59 27.62 4.11 -20.00
N TRP A 60 27.14 4.68 -21.11
CA TRP A 60 25.94 5.52 -21.10
C TRP A 60 24.65 4.71 -20.86
N GLU A 61 24.61 3.43 -21.23
CA GLU A 61 23.47 2.55 -20.98
C GLU A 61 23.35 2.24 -19.48
N TYR A 62 24.48 2.09 -18.79
CA TYR A 62 24.49 1.99 -17.32
C TYR A 62 23.94 3.25 -16.65
N VAL A 63 24.32 4.43 -17.14
CA VAL A 63 23.77 5.70 -16.64
C VAL A 63 22.26 5.76 -16.88
N ALA A 64 21.78 5.33 -18.05
CA ALA A 64 20.36 5.26 -18.35
C ALA A 64 19.62 4.29 -17.40
N LEU A 65 20.18 3.10 -17.13
CA LEU A 65 19.60 2.14 -16.18
C LEU A 65 19.55 2.70 -14.75
N MET A 66 20.55 3.48 -14.32
CA MET A 66 20.52 4.17 -13.04
C MET A 66 19.41 5.22 -12.99
N LEU A 67 19.25 6.04 -14.03
CA LEU A 67 18.17 7.02 -14.13
C LEU A 67 16.79 6.37 -14.11
N ILE A 68 16.61 5.26 -14.84
CA ILE A 68 15.38 4.47 -14.81
C ILE A 68 15.12 3.94 -13.39
N SER A 69 16.15 3.46 -12.69
CA SER A 69 16.01 2.99 -11.30
C SER A 69 15.52 4.10 -10.36
N ILE A 70 16.05 5.33 -10.53
CA ILE A 70 15.60 6.50 -9.77
C ILE A 70 14.14 6.82 -10.10
N PHE A 71 13.78 6.79 -11.38
CA PHE A 71 12.41 7.03 -11.82
C PHE A 71 11.43 6.02 -11.21
N VAL A 72 11.78 4.72 -11.22
CA VAL A 72 10.96 3.66 -10.59
C VAL A 72 10.80 3.90 -9.09
N LEU A 73 11.87 4.30 -8.39
CA LEU A 73 11.79 4.65 -6.97
C LEU A 73 10.83 5.82 -6.72
N VAL A 74 11.03 6.93 -7.43
CA VAL A 74 10.25 8.17 -7.22
C VAL A 74 8.77 7.94 -7.54
N VAL A 75 8.47 7.31 -8.67
CA VAL A 75 7.08 7.02 -9.08
C VAL A 75 6.44 6.01 -8.13
N GLY A 76 7.16 4.94 -7.74
CA GLY A 76 6.64 3.95 -6.80
C GLY A 76 6.33 4.56 -5.44
N MET A 77 7.22 5.38 -4.90
CA MET A 77 6.99 6.11 -3.65
C MET A 77 5.81 7.07 -3.76
N TYR A 78 5.73 7.84 -4.85
CA TYR A 78 4.63 8.77 -5.09
C TYR A 78 3.28 8.04 -5.08
N LEU A 79 3.15 6.94 -5.82
CA LEU A 79 1.91 6.17 -5.88
C LEU A 79 1.53 5.55 -4.52
N ILE A 80 2.51 5.04 -3.77
CA ILE A 80 2.26 4.51 -2.42
C ILE A 80 1.72 5.60 -1.49
N CYS A 81 2.35 6.78 -1.50
CA CYS A 81 1.94 7.94 -0.70
C CYS A 81 0.56 8.47 -1.11
N GLU A 82 0.29 8.56 -2.42
CA GLU A 82 -0.99 9.01 -2.95
C GLU A 82 -2.13 8.11 -2.46
N MET A 83 -1.91 6.79 -2.44
CA MET A 83 -2.89 5.81 -1.93
C MET A 83 -3.06 5.84 -0.40
N SER A 84 -2.08 6.34 0.34
CA SER A 84 -2.21 6.51 1.79
C SER A 84 -3.19 7.62 2.18
N VAL A 85 -3.40 8.62 1.33
CA VAL A 85 -4.36 9.73 1.58
C VAL A 85 -5.82 9.24 1.65
N PRO A 86 -6.37 8.53 0.64
CA PRO A 86 -7.73 8.01 0.71
C PRO A 86 -7.89 6.96 1.82
N LEU A 87 -6.85 6.18 2.12
CA LEU A 87 -6.84 5.26 3.26
C LEU A 87 -7.03 6.00 4.60
N LYS A 88 -6.31 7.11 4.82
CA LYS A 88 -6.46 7.94 6.03
C LYS A 88 -7.87 8.56 6.09
N LYS A 89 -8.38 9.07 4.97
CA LYS A 89 -9.75 9.64 4.89
C LYS A 89 -10.83 8.59 5.15
N GLY A 90 -10.72 7.39 4.60
CA GLY A 90 -11.64 6.28 4.85
C GLY A 90 -11.65 5.86 6.33
N ARG A 91 -10.48 5.82 6.97
CA ARG A 91 -10.36 5.55 8.41
C ARG A 91 -11.00 6.64 9.27
N MET A 92 -10.75 7.92 8.97
CA MET A 92 -11.36 9.03 9.70
C MET A 92 -12.89 9.00 9.60
N ARG A 93 -13.44 8.68 8.42
CA ARG A 93 -14.90 8.51 8.23
C ARG A 93 -15.46 7.37 9.08
N LEU A 94 -14.77 6.21 9.10
CA LEU A 94 -15.13 5.09 9.97
C LEU A 94 -15.11 5.47 11.44
N ASP A 95 -14.09 6.20 11.89
CA ASP A 95 -13.97 6.65 13.28
C ASP A 95 -15.03 7.70 13.65
N GLU A 96 -15.40 8.60 12.72
CA GLU A 96 -16.46 9.59 12.92
C GLU A 96 -17.85 8.95 13.00
N LEU A 97 -18.16 8.01 12.10
CA LEU A 97 -19.36 7.18 12.16
C LEU A 97 -19.42 6.48 13.52
N ARG A 98 -18.31 5.91 13.99
CA ARG A 98 -18.24 5.21 15.27
C ARG A 98 -18.44 6.10 16.50
N LYS A 99 -18.11 7.39 16.42
CA LYS A 99 -18.30 8.36 17.51
C LYS A 99 -19.74 8.88 17.61
N HIS A 100 -20.48 8.91 16.50
CA HIS A 100 -21.84 9.44 16.46
C HIS A 100 -22.92 8.43 16.83
N PHE A 101 -22.61 7.13 16.82
CA PHE A 101 -23.55 6.08 17.17
C PHE A 101 -23.17 5.42 18.50
N ASP A 102 -24.17 5.24 19.36
CA ASP A 102 -24.00 4.75 20.71
C ASP A 102 -23.27 3.40 20.71
N ARG A 103 -22.33 3.23 21.64
CA ARG A 103 -21.42 2.08 21.70
C ARG A 103 -22.21 0.77 21.81
N GLU A 104 -23.40 0.86 22.42
CA GLU A 104 -24.36 -0.22 22.61
C GLU A 104 -25.08 -0.64 21.33
N THR A 105 -25.36 0.30 20.42
CA THR A 105 -26.00 0.06 19.12
C THR A 105 -25.03 -0.58 18.14
N VAL A 106 -23.79 -0.10 18.14
CA VAL A 106 -22.67 -0.74 17.45
C VAL A 106 -22.45 -2.13 18.06
N MET A 107 -22.31 -2.27 19.38
CA MET A 107 -22.16 -3.58 20.03
C MET A 107 -23.32 -4.55 19.79
N LYS A 108 -24.58 -4.10 19.71
CA LYS A 108 -25.74 -4.96 19.43
C LYS A 108 -25.79 -5.41 17.98
N ALA A 109 -25.39 -4.57 17.02
CA ALA A 109 -25.14 -5.00 15.64
C ALA A 109 -23.93 -5.97 15.54
N TYR A 110 -23.02 -5.91 16.52
CA TYR A 110 -21.77 -6.68 16.60
C TYR A 110 -21.71 -7.71 17.74
N ALA A 111 -22.84 -8.22 18.25
CA ALA A 111 -22.91 -9.07 19.46
C ALA A 111 -22.20 -10.45 19.34
N GLY A 112 -21.41 -10.69 18.30
CA GLY A 112 -20.44 -11.79 18.20
C GLY A 112 -18.95 -11.39 18.41
N GLY A 113 -18.63 -10.12 18.70
CA GLY A 113 -17.30 -9.57 18.39
C GLY A 113 -16.29 -9.41 19.54
N GLY A 114 -15.52 -10.46 19.85
CA GLY A 114 -14.15 -10.32 20.37
C GLY A 114 -13.12 -9.91 19.27
N GLU A 115 -13.52 -9.96 18.00
CA GLU A 115 -12.68 -9.67 16.84
C GLU A 115 -12.33 -8.19 16.67
N VAL A 116 -13.15 -7.27 17.20
CA VAL A 116 -13.09 -5.83 16.93
C VAL A 116 -11.92 -5.14 17.65
N GLU A 117 -11.57 -5.60 18.85
CA GLU A 117 -10.38 -5.12 19.57
C GLU A 117 -9.09 -5.65 18.90
N SER A 118 -9.17 -6.83 18.26
CA SER A 118 -8.11 -7.38 17.42
C SER A 118 -7.93 -6.60 16.10
N GLU A 119 -9.05 -6.16 15.50
CA GLU A 119 -9.09 -5.34 14.28
C GLU A 119 -8.52 -3.93 14.53
N LEU A 120 -8.75 -3.37 15.73
CA LEU A 120 -8.15 -2.10 16.20
C LEU A 120 -6.63 -2.20 16.36
N LYS A 121 -6.14 -3.29 16.96
CA LYS A 121 -4.70 -3.55 17.06
C LYS A 121 -4.08 -3.70 15.66
N LYS A 122 -4.74 -4.43 14.76
CA LYS A 122 -4.38 -4.52 13.32
C LYS A 122 -4.45 -3.18 12.58
N ALA A 123 -5.28 -2.23 12.99
CA ALA A 123 -5.39 -0.91 12.35
C ALA A 123 -4.22 0.01 12.71
N ASN A 124 -3.75 -0.06 13.96
CA ASN A 124 -2.55 0.63 14.44
C ASN A 124 -1.26 0.00 13.87
N GLU A 125 -1.23 -1.33 13.73
CA GLU A 125 -0.17 -2.09 13.05
C GLU A 125 -0.05 -1.77 11.53
N LYS A 126 -1.00 -1.04 10.95
CA LYS A 126 -1.03 -0.69 9.50
C LYS A 126 -0.42 0.66 9.16
N GLU A 127 -0.11 1.53 10.11
CA GLU A 127 0.78 2.68 9.84
C GLU A 127 2.20 2.19 9.50
N THR A 128 2.57 1.04 10.06
CA THR A 128 3.77 0.27 9.69
C THR A 128 3.76 -0.20 8.23
N LEU A 129 2.61 -0.41 7.58
CA LEU A 129 2.58 -0.96 6.21
C LEU A 129 3.16 0.00 5.16
N GLU A 130 2.84 1.30 5.26
CA GLU A 130 3.43 2.32 4.37
C GLU A 130 4.94 2.41 4.60
N GLY A 131 5.36 2.42 5.87
CA GLY A 131 6.77 2.38 6.24
C GLY A 131 7.48 1.13 5.70
N MET A 132 6.84 -0.03 5.75
CA MET A 132 7.36 -1.29 5.19
C MET A 132 7.53 -1.20 3.68
N PHE A 133 6.50 -0.77 2.94
CA PHE A 133 6.60 -0.64 1.47
C PHE A 133 7.66 0.37 1.06
N ASN A 134 7.74 1.52 1.73
CA ASN A 134 8.79 2.51 1.47
C ASN A 134 10.18 1.95 1.79
N SER A 135 10.33 1.22 2.89
CA SER A 135 11.61 0.58 3.25
C SER A 135 12.04 -0.47 2.23
N ILE A 136 11.10 -1.29 1.75
CA ILE A 136 11.36 -2.28 0.71
C ILE A 136 11.81 -1.59 -0.58
N MET A 137 11.10 -0.55 -1.02
CA MET A 137 11.44 0.21 -2.23
C MET A 137 12.84 0.83 -2.16
N ILE A 138 13.16 1.46 -1.03
CA ILE A 138 14.47 2.09 -0.80
C ILE A 138 15.58 1.03 -0.80
N LEU A 139 15.38 -0.09 -0.10
CA LEU A 139 16.35 -1.18 -0.05
C LEU A 139 16.59 -1.79 -1.44
N SER A 140 15.53 -2.04 -2.20
CA SER A 140 15.63 -2.55 -3.57
C SER A 140 16.35 -1.58 -4.50
N PHE A 141 16.13 -0.29 -4.35
CA PHE A 141 16.86 0.73 -5.09
C PHE A 141 18.36 0.68 -4.78
N PHE A 142 18.75 0.69 -3.50
CA PHE A 142 20.17 0.63 -3.13
C PHE A 142 20.86 -0.65 -3.61
N VAL A 143 20.18 -1.79 -3.49
CA VAL A 143 20.67 -3.07 -4.04
C VAL A 143 20.86 -2.98 -5.56
N THR A 144 19.90 -2.40 -6.26
CA THR A 144 19.96 -2.22 -7.72
C THR A 144 21.14 -1.34 -8.14
N ILE A 145 21.29 -0.17 -7.53
CA ILE A 145 22.40 0.75 -7.83
C ILE A 145 23.74 0.10 -7.52
N TRP A 146 23.87 -0.56 -6.37
CA TRP A 146 25.10 -1.27 -6.00
C TRP A 146 25.47 -2.36 -7.02
N LEU A 147 24.49 -3.14 -7.48
CA LEU A 147 24.72 -4.17 -8.50
C LEU A 147 25.06 -3.58 -9.88
N LEU A 148 24.44 -2.47 -10.28
CA LEU A 148 24.77 -1.77 -11.52
C LEU A 148 26.20 -1.23 -11.49
N ILE A 149 26.62 -0.59 -10.39
CA ILE A 149 27.99 -0.09 -10.21
C ILE A 149 28.99 -1.26 -10.25
N ARG A 150 28.69 -2.35 -9.54
CA ARG A 150 29.54 -3.55 -9.56
C ARG A 150 29.66 -4.13 -10.97
N SER A 151 28.57 -4.16 -11.74
CA SER A 151 28.59 -4.63 -13.12
C SER A 151 29.37 -3.71 -14.04
N LEU A 152 29.31 -2.39 -13.84
CA LEU A 152 30.06 -1.41 -14.60
C LEU A 152 31.57 -1.59 -14.40
N ILE A 153 32.02 -1.71 -13.14
CA ILE A 153 33.43 -1.96 -12.78
C ILE A 153 33.90 -3.29 -13.39
N SER A 154 33.08 -4.35 -13.30
CA SER A 154 33.44 -5.65 -13.88
C SER A 154 33.56 -5.65 -15.41
N ASN A 155 32.97 -4.67 -16.10
CA ASN A 155 32.91 -4.63 -17.56
C ASN A 155 33.94 -3.70 -18.21
N GLY A 156 34.87 -3.14 -17.44
CA GLY A 156 36.04 -2.45 -17.98
C GLY A 156 36.04 -0.94 -17.79
N LEU A 157 35.39 -0.47 -16.71
CA LEU A 157 35.76 0.79 -16.08
C LEU A 157 36.80 0.54 -14.99
#